data_AF-A0A2E6Z3K7-F1
#
_entry.id   AF-A0A2E6Z3K7-F1
#
_cell.length_a   1.000
_cell.length_b   1.000
_cell.length_c   1.000
_cell.angle_alpha   90.00
_cell.angle_beta   90.00
_cell.angle_gamma   90.00
#
_symmetry.space_group_name_H-M   'P 1'
#
loop_
_entity.id
_entity.type
_entity.pdbx_description
1 polymer ?
#
loop_
_entity_poly.entity_id
_entity_poly.type
_entity_poly.pdbx_seq_one_letter_code
_entity_poly.pdbx_strand_id
1 'polypeptide(L)'
;MHQKIFSKSRIKIFIGFTGLFFLILNGCFPHHPQSTFNTQGPVGLEQERLFILMFWLAIAVFAIVQSVLIYVLINFKRREYPIPGTDIRIPDVPPKQVHGNTKLEIIWTIIPVFLLAAIAVPTVQAIYSTAKPPISENVFEQPLEIEVVGHQWWFEFRYIDEGIVTANELYIPTGRPVNIQLKSQDVIHSFWIPKLAGKVDLVPNNNNTMWIQADTPGDYSGQCAEFCGIAHGRMRFRVHAETPENFDKWLESMRTPPVPFVGEGYGLFLANCSMCHTIDSYTSGSYEREVKIQDERWSDWYSDPEGAVRVSAPNLTHLAMRTTIGSGEQELNRENLIKWIEDPSYFKEGTRMQEVAQIYEGKKAKLSASEIEAITDYLLSLAPPQLESSSTQLETELVSKEWDSPEEQGEYLFTSYGCASCHSIDEDETKIIGPGLWDIYEKSVSKVEGLSAEEYLEQSIRYPNEYIVEEYPEGVMPLIFENLPVEEIESLIAYLKTLSKK
;
A
#
# COMPACT_ATOMS: atom_id res chain seq x y z
N MET A 1 -9.14 47.39 56.06
CA MET A 1 -8.15 47.13 54.98
C MET A 1 -7.51 45.76 55.25
N HIS A 2 -8.09 44.67 54.74
CA HIS A 2 -7.57 43.31 54.91
C HIS A 2 -7.25 42.72 53.54
N GLN A 3 -5.97 42.85 53.14
CA GLN A 3 -5.44 42.18 51.96
C GLN A 3 -5.36 40.67 52.24
N LYS A 4 -6.25 39.90 51.60
CA LYS A 4 -6.15 38.45 51.51
C LYS A 4 -4.89 38.08 50.74
N ILE A 5 -3.86 37.66 51.46
CA ILE A 5 -2.66 37.04 50.88
C ILE A 5 -3.07 35.66 50.36
N PHE A 6 -3.39 35.58 49.06
CA PHE A 6 -3.38 34.29 48.36
C PHE A 6 -1.93 33.80 48.34
N SER A 7 -1.64 32.72 49.08
CA SER A 7 -0.33 32.07 49.11
C SER A 7 0.16 31.78 47.68
N LYS A 8 1.39 32.21 47.35
CA LYS A 8 2.05 31.99 46.04
C LYS A 8 2.01 30.52 45.56
N SER A 9 1.88 29.56 46.49
CA SER A 9 1.71 28.13 46.19
C SER A 9 0.36 27.82 45.52
N ARG A 10 -0.74 28.46 45.94
CA ARG A 10 -2.07 28.25 45.34
C ARG A 10 -2.16 28.82 43.93
N ILE A 11 -1.44 29.91 43.65
CA ILE A 11 -1.35 30.53 42.31
C ILE A 11 -0.58 29.60 41.36
N LYS A 12 0.55 29.01 41.79
CA LYS A 12 1.29 28.03 40.97
C LYS A 12 0.48 26.77 40.66
N ILE A 13 -0.28 26.27 41.64
CA ILE A 13 -1.17 25.11 41.46
C ILE A 13 -2.30 25.45 40.50
N PHE A 14 -2.94 26.62 40.66
CA PHE A 14 -4.01 27.07 39.77
C PHE A 14 -3.51 27.26 38.32
N ILE A 15 -2.34 27.87 38.13
CA ILE A 15 -1.70 28.02 36.81
C ILE A 15 -1.36 26.66 36.20
N GLY A 16 -0.85 25.71 37.00
CA GLY A 16 -0.57 24.34 36.55
C GLY A 16 -1.82 23.57 36.10
N PHE A 17 -2.91 23.64 36.87
CA PHE A 17 -4.19 23.03 36.48
C PHE A 17 -4.83 23.70 35.26
N THR A 18 -4.71 25.02 35.15
CA THR A 18 -5.20 25.78 33.99
C THR A 18 -4.40 25.40 32.74
N GLY A 19 -3.07 25.29 32.85
CA GLY A 19 -2.21 24.84 31.75
C GLY A 19 -2.51 23.41 31.29
N LEU A 20 -2.72 22.47 32.23
CA LEU A 20 -3.14 21.10 31.92
C LEU A 20 -4.53 21.05 31.26
N PHE A 21 -5.46 21.88 31.71
CA PHE A 21 -6.80 21.99 31.13
C PHE A 21 -6.76 22.51 29.68
N PHE A 22 -5.95 23.53 29.38
CA PHE A 22 -5.76 24.02 28.01
C PHE A 22 -5.03 23.01 27.10
N LEU A 23 -4.08 22.22 27.64
CA LEU A 23 -3.45 21.12 26.90
C LEU A 23 -4.45 20.01 26.54
N ILE A 24 -5.35 19.66 27.46
CA ILE A 24 -6.41 18.65 27.23
C ILE A 24 -7.40 19.14 26.16
N LEU A 25 -7.75 20.43 26.15
CA LEU A 25 -8.67 21.00 25.15
C LEU A 25 -8.09 21.07 23.73
N ASN A 26 -6.76 21.12 23.58
CA ASN A 26 -6.09 21.17 22.27
C ASN A 26 -5.80 19.77 21.68
N GLY A 27 -6.18 18.68 22.35
CA GLY A 27 -5.88 17.31 21.90
C GLY A 27 -6.82 16.75 20.82
N CYS A 28 -7.95 17.41 20.53
CA CYS A 28 -8.90 16.95 19.52
C CYS A 28 -8.60 17.56 18.15
N PHE A 29 -8.08 16.75 17.23
CA PHE A 29 -7.97 17.07 15.81
C PHE A 29 -8.92 16.19 15.00
N PRO A 30 -10.24 16.44 15.03
CA PRO A 30 -11.24 15.57 14.42
C PRO A 30 -11.05 15.42 12.90
N HIS A 31 -10.43 16.42 12.25
CA HIS A 31 -10.14 16.40 10.82
C HIS A 31 -8.83 15.68 10.45
N HIS A 32 -8.07 15.17 11.43
CA HIS A 32 -6.85 14.42 11.13
C HIS A 32 -7.14 13.25 10.18
N PRO A 33 -6.28 12.96 9.18
CA PRO A 33 -6.54 11.89 8.20
C PRO A 33 -6.77 10.52 8.83
N GLN A 34 -6.13 10.25 9.98
CA GLN A 34 -6.27 9.00 10.76
C GLN A 34 -7.28 9.10 11.93
N SER A 35 -8.19 10.06 11.92
CA SER A 35 -9.21 10.21 12.99
C SER A 35 -10.25 9.08 12.92
N THR A 36 -10.56 8.48 14.06
CA THR A 36 -11.66 7.51 14.24
C THR A 36 -12.97 8.17 14.70
N PHE A 37 -12.99 9.50 14.85
CA PHE A 37 -14.13 10.29 15.35
C PHE A 37 -14.75 11.20 14.28
N ASN A 38 -14.30 11.04 13.03
CA ASN A 38 -14.89 11.71 11.86
C ASN A 38 -15.07 10.64 10.79
N THR A 39 -15.99 9.72 11.09
CA THR A 39 -16.25 8.56 10.26
C THR A 39 -16.98 8.97 8.98
N GLN A 40 -16.69 8.28 7.88
CA GLN A 40 -17.16 8.60 6.53
C GLN A 40 -17.73 7.36 5.84
N GLY A 41 -18.19 6.40 6.64
CA GLY A 41 -18.80 5.16 6.19
C GLY A 41 -19.61 4.48 7.29
N PRO A 42 -20.54 3.60 6.94
CA PRO A 42 -21.49 2.98 7.88
C PRO A 42 -20.81 2.11 8.94
N VAL A 43 -19.74 1.39 8.58
CA VAL A 43 -19.02 0.51 9.53
C VAL A 43 -18.32 1.34 10.61
N GLY A 44 -17.58 2.37 10.22
CA GLY A 44 -16.96 3.31 11.14
C GLY A 44 -17.99 4.02 12.02
N LEU A 45 -19.11 4.47 11.45
CA LEU A 45 -20.17 5.16 12.19
C LEU A 45 -20.77 4.31 13.32
N GLU A 46 -21.02 3.03 13.07
CA GLU A 46 -21.50 2.11 14.10
C GLU A 46 -20.45 1.91 15.22
N GLN A 47 -19.17 1.81 14.88
CA GLN A 47 -18.08 1.73 15.86
C GLN A 47 -17.95 3.01 16.70
N GLU A 48 -18.08 4.18 16.07
CA GLU A 48 -18.06 5.48 16.75
C GLU A 48 -19.22 5.62 17.74
N ARG A 49 -20.44 5.24 17.34
CA ARG A 49 -21.63 5.28 18.22
C ARG A 49 -21.44 4.44 19.48
N LEU A 50 -20.91 3.22 19.34
CA LEU A 50 -20.59 2.35 20.46
C LEU A 50 -19.53 2.98 21.37
N PHE A 51 -18.48 3.53 20.79
CA PHE A 51 -17.43 4.20 21.55
C PHE A 51 -18.00 5.37 22.35
N ILE A 52 -18.81 6.24 21.74
CA ILE A 52 -19.40 7.40 22.41
C ILE A 52 -20.29 6.96 23.58
N LEU A 53 -21.09 5.90 23.39
CA LEU A 53 -21.88 5.31 24.47
C LEU A 53 -20.99 4.85 25.64
N MET A 54 -19.98 4.03 25.34
CA MET A 54 -19.05 3.51 26.36
C MET A 54 -18.28 4.62 27.07
N PHE A 55 -17.85 5.64 26.32
CA PHE A 55 -17.11 6.78 26.83
C PHE A 55 -17.93 7.54 27.88
N TRP A 56 -19.17 7.90 27.58
CA TRP A 56 -20.00 8.64 28.54
C TRP A 56 -20.41 7.81 29.75
N LEU A 57 -20.65 6.50 29.58
CA LEU A 57 -20.88 5.59 30.70
C LEU A 57 -19.64 5.50 31.60
N ALA A 58 -18.44 5.38 31.02
CA ALA A 58 -17.18 5.36 31.76
C ALA A 58 -16.93 6.67 32.50
N ILE A 59 -17.18 7.83 31.87
CA ILE A 59 -17.07 9.15 32.49
C ILE A 59 -18.04 9.29 33.68
N ALA A 60 -19.28 8.81 33.54
CA ALA A 60 -20.24 8.84 34.63
C ALA A 60 -19.77 8.02 35.84
N VAL A 61 -19.31 6.78 35.62
CA VAL A 61 -18.77 5.92 36.69
C VAL A 61 -17.52 6.54 37.30
N PHE A 62 -16.59 7.02 36.48
CA PHE A 62 -15.37 7.70 36.93
C PHE A 62 -15.71 8.91 37.80
N ALA A 63 -16.62 9.77 37.36
CA ALA A 63 -17.02 10.96 38.12
C ALA A 63 -17.62 10.59 39.48
N ILE A 64 -18.46 9.55 39.55
CA ILE A 64 -19.07 9.08 40.81
C ILE A 64 -17.97 8.55 41.75
N VAL A 65 -17.15 7.61 41.28
CA VAL A 65 -16.10 6.98 42.10
C VAL A 65 -15.09 8.01 42.59
N GLN A 66 -14.65 8.91 41.69
CA GLN A 66 -13.69 9.95 42.06
C GLN A 66 -14.30 10.99 42.99
N SER A 67 -15.57 11.36 42.81
CA SER A 67 -16.24 12.29 43.74
C SER A 67 -16.32 11.70 45.15
N VAL A 68 -16.68 10.41 45.27
CA VAL A 68 -16.71 9.71 46.56
C VAL A 68 -15.32 9.62 47.17
N LEU A 69 -14.30 9.26 46.38
CA LEU A 69 -12.92 9.19 46.86
C LEU A 69 -12.42 10.56 47.35
N ILE A 70 -12.61 11.62 46.56
CA ILE A 70 -12.26 12.99 46.92
C ILE A 70 -13.01 13.42 48.17
N TYR A 71 -14.32 13.13 48.25
CA TYR A 71 -15.11 13.39 49.44
C TYR A 71 -14.52 12.70 50.67
N VAL A 72 -14.12 11.43 50.55
CA VAL A 72 -13.51 10.66 51.65
C VAL A 72 -12.16 11.28 52.05
N LEU A 73 -11.31 11.58 51.08
CA LEU A 73 -9.98 12.17 51.31
C LEU A 73 -10.05 13.56 51.97
N ILE A 74 -11.07 14.36 51.67
CA ILE A 74 -11.24 15.69 52.26
C ILE A 74 -11.86 15.60 53.66
N ASN A 75 -12.92 14.81 53.82
CA ASN A 75 -13.73 14.81 55.03
C ASN A 75 -13.18 13.89 56.13
N PHE A 76 -12.52 12.79 55.77
CA PHE A 76 -11.98 11.81 56.73
C PHE A 76 -10.45 11.88 56.84
N LYS A 77 -9.84 12.99 56.42
CA LYS A 77 -8.43 13.26 56.66
C LYS A 77 -8.16 13.38 58.16
N ARG A 78 -7.22 12.58 58.66
CA ARG A 78 -6.77 12.62 60.06
C ARG A 78 -6.32 14.03 60.45
N ARG A 79 -6.85 14.54 61.56
CA ARG A 79 -6.48 15.84 62.12
C ARG A 79 -5.73 15.67 63.43
N GLU A 80 -4.84 16.62 63.68
CA GLU A 80 -4.14 16.76 64.94
C GLU A 80 -4.52 18.08 65.59
N TYR A 81 -4.77 18.06 66.89
CA TYR A 81 -5.17 19.24 67.66
C TYR A 81 -4.06 19.65 68.62
N PRO A 82 -3.67 20.95 68.63
CA PRO A 82 -2.66 21.45 69.55
C PRO A 82 -3.22 21.51 70.98
N ILE A 83 -2.40 21.16 71.97
CA ILE A 83 -2.74 21.37 73.38
C ILE A 83 -2.36 22.83 73.75
N PRO A 84 -3.29 23.65 74.27
CA PRO A 84 -3.01 25.03 74.64
C PRO A 84 -1.82 25.14 75.62
N GLY A 85 -0.79 25.91 75.24
CA GLY A 85 0.40 26.13 76.07
C GLY A 85 1.54 25.12 75.91
N THR A 86 1.48 24.19 74.95
CA THR A 86 2.58 23.24 74.65
C THR A 86 2.79 23.06 73.14
N ASP A 87 3.97 22.57 72.74
CA ASP A 87 4.25 22.19 71.34
C ASP A 87 3.70 20.78 70.97
N ILE A 88 2.97 20.13 71.88
CA ILE A 88 2.47 18.77 71.71
C ILE A 88 1.13 18.78 70.96
N ARG A 89 0.99 17.86 70.00
CA ARG A 89 -0.23 17.64 69.21
C ARG A 89 -0.81 16.26 69.49
N ILE A 90 -2.12 16.18 69.69
CA ILE A 90 -2.83 14.93 69.92
C ILE A 90 -3.64 14.57 68.66
N PRO A 91 -3.59 13.31 68.19
CA PRO A 91 -4.43 12.87 67.10
C PRO A 91 -5.92 12.91 67.46
N ASP A 92 -6.75 13.06 66.45
CA ASP A 92 -8.20 12.90 66.53
C ASP A 92 -8.65 11.53 67.07
N VAL A 93 -9.89 11.49 67.58
CA VAL A 93 -10.52 10.29 68.12
C VAL A 93 -10.72 9.26 67.00
N PRO A 94 -10.46 7.96 67.25
CA PRO A 94 -10.69 6.92 66.26
C PRO A 94 -12.12 6.94 65.69
N PRO A 95 -12.32 6.72 64.38
CA PRO A 95 -13.64 6.73 63.77
C PRO A 95 -14.49 5.55 64.27
N LYS A 96 -15.80 5.65 64.08
CA LYS A 96 -16.73 4.55 64.36
C LYS A 96 -16.35 3.31 63.54
N GLN A 97 -16.07 2.20 64.21
CA GLN A 97 -15.72 0.93 63.57
C GLN A 97 -16.99 0.32 62.97
N VAL A 98 -17.12 0.38 61.65
CA VAL A 98 -18.21 -0.20 60.86
C VAL A 98 -17.64 -1.31 59.99
N HIS A 99 -18.33 -2.46 59.92
CA HIS A 99 -17.83 -3.66 59.22
C HIS A 99 -18.45 -3.87 57.83
N GLY A 100 -19.54 -3.16 57.48
CA GLY A 100 -20.17 -3.29 56.17
C GLY A 100 -21.60 -2.76 56.15
N ASN A 101 -22.23 -2.88 54.98
CA ASN A 101 -23.64 -2.52 54.79
C ASN A 101 -24.22 -3.37 53.64
N THR A 102 -24.94 -4.43 54.00
CA THR A 102 -25.53 -5.38 53.04
C THR A 102 -26.41 -4.71 51.97
N LYS A 103 -27.10 -3.61 52.31
CA LYS A 103 -27.92 -2.88 51.31
C LYS A 103 -27.05 -2.17 50.28
N LEU A 104 -25.96 -1.51 50.71
CA LEU A 104 -25.00 -0.91 49.79
C LEU A 104 -24.31 -1.99 48.96
N GLU A 105 -24.03 -3.13 49.58
CA GLU A 105 -23.42 -4.27 48.90
C GLU A 105 -24.26 -4.79 47.74
N ILE A 106 -25.56 -4.97 47.96
CA ILE A 106 -26.48 -5.38 46.90
C ILE A 106 -26.56 -4.32 45.80
N ILE A 107 -26.66 -3.03 46.16
CA ILE A 107 -26.80 -1.93 45.20
C ILE A 107 -25.58 -1.83 44.30
N TRP A 108 -24.38 -1.84 44.85
CA TRP A 108 -23.15 -1.70 44.07
C TRP A 108 -22.76 -2.97 43.30
N THR A 109 -23.47 -4.08 43.49
CA THR A 109 -23.32 -5.30 42.67
C THR A 109 -24.33 -5.29 41.53
N ILE A 110 -25.58 -4.92 41.81
CA ILE A 110 -26.63 -4.85 40.79
C ILE A 110 -26.36 -3.76 39.76
N ILE A 111 -25.90 -2.57 40.17
CA ILE A 111 -25.64 -1.46 39.25
C ILE A 111 -24.60 -1.84 38.17
N PRO A 112 -23.41 -2.37 38.49
CA PRO A 112 -22.46 -2.83 37.49
C PRO A 112 -23.01 -3.92 36.56
N VAL A 113 -23.84 -4.85 37.06
CA VAL A 113 -24.44 -5.89 36.21
C VAL A 113 -25.31 -5.26 35.11
N PHE A 114 -26.18 -4.30 35.46
CA PHE A 114 -27.00 -3.61 34.47
C PHE A 114 -26.17 -2.72 33.53
N LEU A 115 -25.14 -2.06 34.06
CA LEU A 115 -24.24 -1.23 33.25
C LEU A 115 -23.47 -2.09 32.23
N LEU A 116 -22.97 -3.25 32.63
CA LEU A 116 -22.33 -4.21 31.74
C LEU A 116 -23.31 -4.74 30.69
N ALA A 117 -24.55 -5.05 31.07
CA ALA A 117 -25.58 -5.48 30.11
C ALA A 117 -25.88 -4.37 29.08
N ALA A 118 -25.96 -3.11 29.51
CA ALA A 118 -26.19 -1.96 28.65
C ALA A 118 -25.05 -1.73 27.63
N ILE A 119 -23.82 -2.16 27.95
CA ILE A 119 -22.68 -2.13 27.02
C ILE A 119 -22.65 -3.40 26.15
N ALA A 120 -22.85 -4.57 26.73
CA ALA A 120 -22.67 -5.85 26.05
C ALA A 120 -23.69 -6.08 24.94
N VAL A 121 -24.96 -5.73 25.14
CA VAL A 121 -26.02 -5.93 24.14
C VAL A 121 -25.73 -5.18 22.83
N PRO A 122 -25.52 -3.85 22.83
CA PRO A 122 -25.21 -3.13 21.58
C PRO A 122 -23.87 -3.56 20.98
N THR A 123 -22.87 -3.90 21.81
CA THR A 123 -21.58 -4.43 21.31
C THR A 123 -21.77 -5.73 20.51
N VAL A 124 -22.53 -6.69 21.05
CA VAL A 124 -22.81 -7.95 20.33
C VAL A 124 -23.59 -7.68 19.05
N GLN A 125 -24.60 -6.80 19.09
CA GLN A 125 -25.36 -6.42 17.90
C GLN A 125 -24.47 -5.83 16.80
N ALA A 126 -23.55 -4.93 17.19
CA ALA A 126 -22.61 -4.32 16.27
C ALA A 126 -21.63 -5.33 15.66
N ILE A 127 -21.10 -6.27 16.44
CA ILE A 127 -20.24 -7.35 15.92
C ILE A 127 -20.93 -8.11 14.79
N TYR A 128 -22.23 -8.44 14.95
CA TYR A 128 -22.99 -9.15 13.92
C TYR A 128 -23.41 -8.26 12.75
N SER A 129 -23.61 -6.96 12.95
CA SER A 129 -23.99 -6.05 11.87
C SER A 129 -22.80 -5.68 10.99
N THR A 130 -21.61 -5.47 11.57
CA THR A 130 -20.39 -5.13 10.82
C THR A 130 -19.74 -6.33 10.13
N ALA A 131 -20.12 -7.55 10.52
CA ALA A 131 -19.72 -8.78 9.82
C ALA A 131 -20.55 -9.04 8.53
N LYS A 132 -21.60 -8.25 8.28
CA LYS A 132 -22.46 -8.35 7.10
C LYS A 132 -22.19 -7.17 6.15
N PRO A 133 -22.56 -7.29 4.86
CA PRO A 133 -22.54 -6.15 3.95
C PRO A 133 -23.26 -4.95 4.56
N PRO A 134 -22.66 -3.75 4.53
CA PRO A 134 -23.33 -2.53 4.91
C PRO A 134 -24.65 -2.36 4.16
N ILE A 135 -25.68 -1.93 4.87
CA ILE A 135 -26.99 -1.67 4.27
C ILE A 135 -26.87 -0.34 3.51
N SER A 136 -26.78 -0.41 2.17
CA SER A 136 -26.83 0.76 1.30
C SER A 136 -28.27 1.06 0.90
N GLU A 137 -28.67 2.35 0.93
CA GLU A 137 -30.00 2.78 0.44
C GLU A 137 -30.14 2.56 -1.07
N ASN A 138 -29.03 2.70 -1.79
CA ASN A 138 -28.91 2.35 -3.20
C ASN A 138 -28.53 0.87 -3.29
N VAL A 139 -29.46 0.04 -3.76
CA VAL A 139 -29.20 -1.38 -4.03
C VAL A 139 -28.27 -1.46 -5.23
N PHE A 140 -26.96 -1.41 -5.00
CA PHE A 140 -26.02 -1.96 -5.97
C PHE A 140 -26.33 -3.45 -6.08
N GLU A 141 -26.47 -3.96 -7.31
CA GLU A 141 -26.87 -5.36 -7.53
C GLU A 141 -25.87 -6.32 -6.89
N GLN A 142 -24.58 -5.94 -6.82
CA GLN A 142 -23.52 -6.73 -6.19
C GLN A 142 -22.46 -5.84 -5.50
N PRO A 143 -21.89 -6.30 -4.36
CA PRO A 143 -20.73 -5.66 -3.75
C PRO A 143 -19.52 -5.67 -4.70
N LEU A 144 -18.53 -4.82 -4.43
CA LEU A 144 -17.23 -4.87 -5.11
C LEU A 144 -16.32 -5.86 -4.36
N GLU A 145 -15.75 -6.83 -5.06
CA GLU A 145 -14.89 -7.87 -4.49
C GLU A 145 -13.41 -7.55 -4.74
N ILE A 146 -12.67 -7.29 -3.67
CA ILE A 146 -11.24 -6.95 -3.75
C ILE A 146 -10.44 -7.87 -2.83
N GLU A 147 -9.41 -8.49 -3.36
CA GLU A 147 -8.39 -9.16 -2.57
C GLU A 147 -7.23 -8.20 -2.28
N VAL A 148 -6.89 -8.07 -0.99
CA VAL A 148 -5.76 -7.29 -0.49
C VAL A 148 -4.70 -8.27 -0.02
N VAL A 149 -3.50 -8.16 -0.58
CA VAL A 149 -2.34 -8.96 -0.16
C VAL A 149 -1.32 -8.06 0.54
N GLY A 150 -0.96 -8.44 1.77
CA GLY A 150 0.09 -7.79 2.55
C GLY A 150 1.47 -8.36 2.22
N HIS A 151 2.41 -7.47 1.94
CA HIS A 151 3.82 -7.76 1.67
C HIS A 151 4.69 -6.88 2.56
N GLN A 152 5.90 -7.28 2.95
CA GLN A 152 6.88 -6.40 3.59
C GLN A 152 7.50 -5.45 2.54
N TRP A 153 7.17 -4.16 2.49
CA TRP A 153 6.17 -3.40 3.28
C TRP A 153 5.27 -2.59 2.36
N TRP A 154 4.36 -3.25 1.66
CA TRP A 154 3.43 -2.64 0.70
C TRP A 154 2.15 -3.48 0.59
N PHE A 155 1.10 -2.90 0.02
CA PHE A 155 -0.18 -3.58 -0.19
C PHE A 155 -0.46 -3.77 -1.69
N GLU A 156 -0.82 -4.98 -2.07
CA GLU A 156 -1.33 -5.33 -3.39
C GLU A 156 -2.86 -5.34 -3.36
N PHE A 157 -3.49 -4.82 -4.41
CA PHE A 157 -4.93 -4.73 -4.56
C PHE A 157 -5.35 -5.42 -5.86
N ARG A 158 -6.16 -6.48 -5.74
CA ARG A 158 -6.66 -7.30 -6.84
C ARG A 158 -8.18 -7.15 -6.93
N TYR A 159 -8.65 -6.55 -8.00
CA TYR A 159 -10.08 -6.40 -8.31
C TYR A 159 -10.52 -7.65 -9.08
N ILE A 160 -11.23 -8.54 -8.39
CA ILE A 160 -11.42 -9.93 -8.84
C ILE A 160 -12.29 -9.97 -10.10
N ASP A 161 -13.41 -9.23 -10.09
CA ASP A 161 -14.35 -9.23 -11.21
C ASP A 161 -13.89 -8.32 -12.36
N GLU A 162 -13.15 -7.27 -12.05
CA GLU A 162 -12.68 -6.29 -13.02
C GLU A 162 -11.38 -6.70 -13.73
N GLY A 163 -10.66 -7.69 -13.19
CA GLY A 163 -9.41 -8.22 -13.73
C GLY A 163 -8.24 -7.22 -13.64
N ILE A 164 -8.18 -6.43 -12.57
CA ILE A 164 -7.19 -5.36 -12.40
C ILE A 164 -6.33 -5.65 -11.16
N VAL A 165 -5.01 -5.45 -11.29
CA VAL A 165 -4.07 -5.46 -10.17
C VAL A 165 -3.39 -4.10 -10.06
N THR A 166 -3.38 -3.54 -8.86
CA THR A 166 -2.62 -2.32 -8.53
C THR A 166 -1.96 -2.47 -7.17
N ALA A 167 -1.22 -1.46 -6.74
CA ALA A 167 -0.48 -1.47 -5.49
C ALA A 167 -0.57 -0.13 -4.79
N ASN A 168 -0.69 -0.17 -3.46
CA ASN A 168 -0.66 0.96 -2.52
C ASN A 168 -1.70 2.07 -2.69
N GLU A 169 -2.46 2.09 -3.77
CA GLU A 169 -3.59 2.99 -3.98
C GLU A 169 -4.82 2.17 -4.40
N LEU A 170 -5.84 2.21 -3.54
CA LEU A 170 -7.12 1.52 -3.68
C LEU A 170 -8.15 2.53 -4.18
N TYR A 171 -8.95 2.18 -5.17
CA TYR A 171 -10.05 2.98 -5.68
C TYR A 171 -11.35 2.25 -5.38
N ILE A 172 -12.34 2.97 -4.86
CA ILE A 172 -13.66 2.40 -4.56
C ILE A 172 -14.76 3.39 -4.98
N PRO A 173 -15.91 2.91 -5.49
CA PRO A 173 -17.05 3.78 -5.73
C PRO A 173 -17.81 4.08 -4.43
N THR A 174 -18.22 5.33 -4.28
CA THR A 174 -19.00 5.79 -3.12
C THR A 174 -20.39 5.15 -3.09
N GLY A 175 -20.87 4.84 -1.87
CA GLY A 175 -22.15 4.20 -1.62
C GLY A 175 -22.24 2.71 -1.97
N ARG A 176 -21.22 2.11 -2.62
CA ARG A 176 -21.18 0.66 -2.89
C ARG A 176 -20.45 -0.07 -1.76
N PRO A 177 -21.04 -1.12 -1.17
CA PRO A 177 -20.33 -2.03 -0.28
C PRO A 177 -19.14 -2.69 -0.97
N VAL A 178 -18.00 -2.72 -0.31
CA VAL A 178 -16.78 -3.41 -0.79
C VAL A 178 -16.44 -4.53 0.18
N ASN A 179 -16.39 -5.76 -0.33
CA ASN A 179 -15.90 -6.92 0.39
C ASN A 179 -14.39 -7.03 0.17
N ILE A 180 -13.65 -6.95 1.27
CA ILE A 180 -12.20 -7.07 1.25
C ILE A 180 -11.80 -8.46 1.71
N GLN A 181 -11.19 -9.24 0.84
CA GLN A 181 -10.54 -10.50 1.18
C GLN A 181 -9.09 -10.21 1.56
N LEU A 182 -8.68 -10.62 2.77
CA LEU A 182 -7.40 -10.25 3.37
C LEU A 182 -6.47 -11.46 3.40
N LYS A 183 -5.34 -11.34 2.70
CA LYS A 183 -4.26 -12.34 2.68
C LYS A 183 -2.93 -11.70 3.02
N SER A 184 -2.03 -12.48 3.60
CA SER A 184 -0.63 -12.08 3.75
C SER A 184 0.26 -13.08 3.04
N GLN A 185 1.24 -12.58 2.30
CA GLN A 185 2.24 -13.41 1.64
C GLN A 185 3.38 -13.79 2.60
N ASP A 186 3.69 -12.96 3.59
CA ASP A 186 4.84 -13.14 4.49
C ASP A 186 4.53 -13.19 5.99
N VAL A 187 4.45 -12.04 6.67
CA VAL A 187 4.23 -11.92 8.12
C VAL A 187 2.82 -11.41 8.40
N ILE A 188 2.42 -11.33 9.67
CA ILE A 188 1.13 -10.73 10.00
C ILE A 188 1.18 -9.23 9.72
N HIS A 189 0.16 -8.73 9.02
CA HIS A 189 -0.10 -7.30 8.81
C HIS A 189 -1.50 -6.96 9.33
N SER A 190 -1.90 -5.68 9.30
CA SER A 190 -3.29 -5.31 9.61
C SER A 190 -3.77 -4.19 8.72
N PHE A 191 -4.82 -4.45 7.95
CA PHE A 191 -5.38 -3.49 7.01
C PHE A 191 -6.27 -2.51 7.77
N TRP A 192 -5.94 -1.22 7.73
CA TRP A 192 -6.71 -0.22 8.48
C TRP A 192 -6.92 1.08 7.73
N ILE A 193 -8.19 1.50 7.65
CA ILE A 193 -8.64 2.79 7.11
C ILE A 193 -9.53 3.45 8.17
N PRO A 194 -8.95 4.23 9.12
CA PRO A 194 -9.66 4.63 10.35
C PRO A 194 -10.99 5.36 10.15
N LYS A 195 -11.10 6.14 9.07
CA LYS A 195 -12.33 6.88 8.76
C LYS A 195 -13.45 6.00 8.22
N LEU A 196 -13.14 4.84 7.65
CA LEU A 196 -14.14 3.96 7.01
C LEU A 196 -14.50 2.76 7.88
N ALA A 197 -13.51 2.10 8.48
CA ALA A 197 -13.70 0.90 9.28
C ALA A 197 -12.55 0.63 10.26
N GLY A 198 -12.83 -0.19 11.27
CA GLY A 198 -11.82 -0.78 12.14
C GLY A 198 -10.87 -1.71 11.38
N LYS A 199 -9.71 -2.00 11.97
CA LYS A 199 -8.67 -2.83 11.36
C LYS A 199 -9.02 -4.32 11.40
N VAL A 200 -8.57 -5.07 10.40
CA VAL A 200 -8.57 -6.54 10.40
C VAL A 200 -7.21 -7.06 9.95
N ASP A 201 -6.72 -8.08 10.63
CA ASP A 201 -5.37 -8.59 10.43
C ASP A 201 -5.30 -9.48 9.17
N LEU A 202 -4.23 -9.35 8.39
CA LEU A 202 -3.87 -10.25 7.31
C LEU A 202 -2.90 -11.28 7.88
N VAL A 203 -3.34 -12.53 7.97
CA VAL A 203 -2.57 -13.59 8.65
C VAL A 203 -2.15 -14.62 7.60
N PRO A 204 -0.84 -14.96 7.49
CA PRO A 204 -0.39 -15.98 6.55
C PRO A 204 -1.14 -17.30 6.74
N ASN A 205 -1.56 -17.93 5.64
CA ASN A 205 -2.35 -19.17 5.62
C ASN A 205 -3.74 -19.09 6.28
N ASN A 206 -4.28 -17.89 6.52
CA ASN A 206 -5.62 -17.74 7.06
C ASN A 206 -6.37 -16.62 6.32
N ASN A 207 -7.56 -16.94 5.82
CA ASN A 207 -8.36 -15.99 5.06
C ASN A 207 -9.23 -15.19 6.03
N ASN A 208 -9.02 -13.89 6.08
CA ASN A 208 -9.92 -12.97 6.76
C ASN A 208 -10.70 -12.16 5.73
N THR A 209 -11.85 -11.63 6.14
CA THR A 209 -12.65 -10.72 5.32
C THR A 209 -13.12 -9.54 6.15
N MET A 210 -13.32 -8.41 5.51
CA MET A 210 -13.96 -7.26 6.13
C MET A 210 -14.79 -6.47 5.13
N TRP A 211 -15.79 -5.77 5.65
CA TRP A 211 -16.61 -4.87 4.85
C TRP A 211 -16.16 -3.42 5.04
N ILE A 212 -16.07 -2.69 3.94
CA ILE A 212 -15.89 -1.23 3.95
C ILE A 212 -16.90 -0.58 3.00
N GLN A 213 -17.17 0.70 3.22
CA GLN A 213 -17.92 1.56 2.31
C GLN A 213 -17.53 3.00 2.63
N ALA A 214 -17.39 3.83 1.59
CA ALA A 214 -17.26 5.29 1.72
C ALA A 214 -18.56 5.95 1.27
N ASP A 215 -19.11 6.85 2.09
CA ASP A 215 -20.35 7.57 1.78
C ASP A 215 -20.10 8.88 1.02
N THR A 216 -18.89 9.43 1.13
CA THR A 216 -18.50 10.70 0.50
C THR A 216 -17.24 10.55 -0.34
N PRO A 217 -17.17 11.20 -1.52
CA PRO A 217 -15.97 11.17 -2.34
C PRO A 217 -14.79 11.84 -1.65
N GLY A 218 -13.59 11.31 -1.89
CA GLY A 218 -12.34 11.91 -1.41
C GLY A 218 -11.27 10.89 -1.04
N ASP A 219 -10.14 11.41 -0.57
CA ASP A 219 -8.97 10.62 -0.24
C ASP A 219 -8.92 10.24 1.24
N TYR A 220 -8.78 8.95 1.49
CA TYR A 220 -8.65 8.37 2.81
C TYR A 220 -7.25 7.78 2.99
N SER A 221 -6.68 8.02 4.16
CA SER A 221 -5.37 7.47 4.50
C SER A 221 -5.53 6.07 5.08
N GLY A 222 -4.80 5.10 4.51
CA GLY A 222 -4.69 3.74 5.02
C GLY A 222 -3.29 3.43 5.54
N GLN A 223 -3.19 2.50 6.48
CA GLN A 223 -1.90 2.04 7.03
C GLN A 223 -1.94 0.60 7.53
N CYS A 224 -0.75 0.00 7.63
CA CYS A 224 -0.55 -1.23 8.39
C CYS A 224 -0.65 -0.94 9.91
N ALA A 225 -1.42 -1.75 10.62
CA ALA A 225 -1.68 -1.59 12.06
C ALA A 225 -1.26 -2.82 12.90
N GLU A 226 -0.39 -3.68 12.36
CA GLU A 226 0.28 -4.76 13.07
C GLU A 226 1.79 -4.69 12.79
N PHE A 227 2.62 -4.87 13.81
CA PHE A 227 4.06 -4.72 13.66
C PHE A 227 4.63 -5.80 12.75
N CYS A 228 5.00 -5.40 11.53
CA CYS A 228 5.46 -6.28 10.46
C CYS A 228 6.95 -6.12 10.10
N GLY A 229 7.75 -5.50 10.98
CA GLY A 229 9.20 -5.35 10.80
C GLY A 229 9.68 -3.90 10.76
N ILE A 230 10.93 -3.70 10.33
CA ILE A 230 11.66 -2.42 10.45
C ILE A 230 10.96 -1.24 9.78
N ALA A 231 10.31 -1.47 8.64
CA ALA A 231 9.59 -0.45 7.89
C ALA A 231 8.08 -0.40 8.18
N HIS A 232 7.62 -1.04 9.26
CA HIS A 232 6.20 -1.05 9.65
C HIS A 232 5.57 0.36 9.70
N GLY A 233 6.23 1.33 10.34
CA GLY A 233 5.73 2.71 10.45
C GLY A 233 5.63 3.50 9.12
N ARG A 234 6.10 2.89 8.02
CA ARG A 234 6.12 3.44 6.66
C ARG A 234 5.35 2.58 5.66
N MET A 235 4.58 1.61 6.15
CA MET A 235 3.69 0.77 5.34
C MET A 235 2.30 1.41 5.28
N ARG A 236 2.12 2.33 4.32
CA ARG A 236 0.87 3.09 4.14
C ARG A 236 0.25 2.82 2.77
N PHE A 237 -0.98 3.26 2.60
CA PHE A 237 -1.68 3.26 1.33
C PHE A 237 -2.68 4.42 1.27
N ARG A 238 -3.26 4.66 0.10
CA ARG A 238 -4.36 5.60 -0.10
C ARG A 238 -5.60 4.86 -0.57
N VAL A 239 -6.75 5.38 -0.18
CA VAL A 239 -8.04 4.94 -0.70
C VAL A 239 -8.71 6.15 -1.32
N HIS A 240 -8.94 6.10 -2.63
CA HIS A 240 -9.64 7.10 -3.41
C HIS A 240 -11.10 6.66 -3.52
N ALA A 241 -11.99 7.31 -2.77
CA ALA A 241 -13.42 7.08 -2.95
C ALA A 241 -13.93 8.01 -4.05
N GLU A 242 -14.35 7.43 -5.16
CA GLU A 242 -14.81 8.14 -6.34
C GLU A 242 -16.34 8.10 -6.44
N THR A 243 -16.92 9.00 -7.25
CA THR A 243 -18.30 8.76 -7.69
C THR A 243 -18.33 7.50 -8.57
N PRO A 244 -19.45 6.77 -8.66
CA PRO A 244 -19.54 5.60 -9.54
C PRO A 244 -19.07 5.87 -10.97
N GLU A 245 -19.40 7.04 -11.52
CA GLU A 245 -18.99 7.43 -12.88
C GLU A 245 -17.48 7.63 -13.01
N ASN A 246 -16.84 8.24 -12.01
CA ASN A 246 -15.38 8.43 -12.00
C ASN A 246 -14.65 7.10 -11.77
N PHE A 247 -15.22 6.20 -10.96
CA PHE A 247 -14.69 4.86 -10.77
C PHE A 247 -14.71 4.06 -12.08
N ASP A 248 -15.80 4.14 -12.85
CA ASP A 248 -15.88 3.48 -14.16
C ASP A 248 -14.83 4.04 -15.16
N LYS A 249 -14.62 5.37 -15.17
CA LYS A 249 -13.53 5.99 -15.95
C LYS A 249 -12.16 5.51 -15.50
N TRP A 250 -11.96 5.36 -14.19
CA TRP A 250 -10.72 4.81 -13.64
C TRP A 250 -10.51 3.35 -14.10
N LEU A 251 -11.55 2.50 -14.07
CA LEU A 251 -11.47 1.13 -14.60
C LEU A 251 -11.08 1.09 -16.08
N GLU A 252 -11.65 1.98 -16.90
CA GLU A 252 -11.29 2.11 -18.32
C GLU A 252 -9.83 2.52 -18.49
N SER A 253 -9.37 3.49 -17.70
CA SER A 253 -7.97 3.95 -17.73
C SER A 253 -6.98 2.84 -17.35
N MET A 254 -7.32 2.00 -16.38
CA MET A 254 -6.52 0.83 -15.98
C MET A 254 -6.47 -0.27 -17.05
N ARG A 255 -7.39 -0.25 -18.02
CA ARG A 255 -7.40 -1.18 -19.18
C ARG A 255 -6.74 -0.58 -20.42
N THR A 256 -6.33 0.69 -20.33
CA THR A 256 -5.74 1.41 -21.46
C THR A 256 -4.21 1.37 -21.34
N PRO A 257 -3.48 1.02 -22.41
CA PRO A 257 -2.02 1.06 -22.38
C PRO A 257 -1.51 2.49 -22.11
N PRO A 258 -0.39 2.64 -21.38
CA PRO A 258 0.32 3.91 -21.33
C PRO A 258 0.74 4.41 -22.71
N VAL A 259 0.94 5.72 -22.86
CA VAL A 259 1.47 6.29 -24.11
C VAL A 259 2.88 5.73 -24.38
N PRO A 260 3.19 5.31 -25.62
CA PRO A 260 4.53 4.87 -25.97
C PRO A 260 5.59 5.91 -25.61
N PHE A 261 6.65 5.48 -24.92
CA PHE A 261 7.73 6.35 -24.49
C PHE A 261 8.89 6.31 -25.48
N VAL A 262 9.40 7.49 -25.86
CA VAL A 262 10.59 7.61 -26.72
C VAL A 262 11.76 8.06 -25.86
N GLY A 263 12.73 7.17 -25.65
CA GLY A 263 13.95 7.45 -24.92
C GLY A 263 14.59 6.20 -24.32
N GLU A 264 15.82 6.34 -23.80
CA GLU A 264 16.58 5.22 -23.23
C GLU A 264 15.99 4.67 -21.91
N GLY A 265 15.15 5.45 -21.23
CA GLY A 265 14.54 5.12 -19.94
C GLY A 265 13.76 3.81 -19.93
N TYR A 266 13.10 3.48 -21.05
CA TYR A 266 12.36 2.22 -21.18
C TYR A 266 13.29 1.00 -21.21
N GLY A 267 14.33 1.01 -22.05
CA GLY A 267 15.32 -0.07 -22.10
C GLY A 267 16.08 -0.21 -20.79
N LEU A 268 16.42 0.91 -20.15
CA LEU A 268 17.01 0.93 -18.81
C LEU A 268 16.07 0.29 -17.78
N PHE A 269 14.77 0.61 -17.78
CA PHE A 269 13.80 -0.03 -16.89
C PHE A 269 13.72 -1.55 -17.14
N LEU A 270 13.67 -1.98 -18.39
CA LEU A 270 13.62 -3.41 -18.73
C LEU A 270 14.84 -4.16 -18.18
N ALA A 271 16.05 -3.63 -18.36
CA ALA A 271 17.26 -4.27 -17.85
C ALA A 271 17.36 -4.28 -16.32
N ASN A 272 16.78 -3.31 -15.63
CA ASN A 272 17.07 -3.05 -14.22
C ASN A 272 15.91 -3.32 -13.25
N CYS A 273 14.67 -3.30 -13.74
CA CYS A 273 13.48 -3.25 -12.88
C CYS A 273 12.43 -4.33 -13.22
N SER A 274 12.36 -4.77 -14.48
CA SER A 274 11.31 -5.68 -14.99
C SER A 274 11.28 -7.06 -14.30
N MET A 275 12.42 -7.50 -13.77
CA MET A 275 12.52 -8.76 -13.00
C MET A 275 11.56 -8.79 -11.80
N CYS A 276 11.34 -7.65 -11.17
CA CYS A 276 10.48 -7.51 -9.99
C CYS A 276 9.17 -6.77 -10.29
N HIS A 277 9.15 -5.88 -11.30
CA HIS A 277 8.01 -5.00 -11.56
C HIS A 277 7.34 -5.27 -12.90
N THR A 278 6.02 -5.45 -12.84
CA THR A 278 5.14 -5.61 -14.01
C THR A 278 4.69 -4.24 -14.55
N ILE A 279 4.60 -4.09 -15.88
CA ILE A 279 4.26 -2.83 -16.58
C ILE A 279 3.18 -2.98 -17.67
N ASP A 280 2.55 -4.15 -17.76
CA ASP A 280 1.67 -4.54 -18.87
C ASP A 280 0.33 -5.12 -18.42
N SER A 281 -0.12 -4.79 -17.20
CA SER A 281 -1.36 -5.28 -16.61
C SER A 281 -2.65 -4.67 -17.17
N TYR A 282 -2.62 -4.28 -18.44
CA TYR A 282 -3.77 -3.88 -19.27
C TYR A 282 -4.07 -4.90 -20.38
N THR A 283 -3.20 -5.89 -20.60
CA THR A 283 -3.34 -6.88 -21.68
C THR A 283 -4.31 -8.00 -21.30
N SER A 284 -4.84 -8.71 -22.29
CA SER A 284 -5.72 -9.86 -22.07
C SER A 284 -5.00 -10.97 -21.28
N GLY A 285 -5.63 -11.50 -20.22
CA GLY A 285 -5.03 -12.52 -19.36
C GLY A 285 -3.92 -12.01 -18.43
N SER A 286 -3.71 -10.69 -18.37
CA SER A 286 -2.69 -10.10 -17.52
C SER A 286 -2.99 -10.22 -16.02
N TYR A 287 -4.26 -10.33 -15.63
CA TYR A 287 -4.66 -10.52 -14.24
C TYR A 287 -4.13 -11.83 -13.67
N GLU A 288 -4.45 -12.96 -14.31
CA GLU A 288 -3.99 -14.28 -13.88
C GLU A 288 -2.47 -14.39 -13.95
N ARG A 289 -1.87 -13.78 -14.97
CA ARG A 289 -0.41 -13.70 -15.13
C ARG A 289 0.24 -12.94 -13.99
N GLU A 290 -0.27 -11.75 -13.64
CA GLU A 290 0.27 -10.95 -12.54
C GLU A 290 0.16 -11.67 -11.21
N VAL A 291 -1.01 -12.27 -10.90
CA VAL A 291 -1.19 -13.07 -9.68
C VAL A 291 -0.16 -14.21 -9.60
N LYS A 292 0.01 -14.95 -10.71
CA LYS A 292 0.98 -16.04 -10.80
C LYS A 292 2.42 -15.55 -10.61
N ILE A 293 2.81 -14.48 -11.30
CA ILE A 293 4.16 -13.90 -11.23
C ILE A 293 4.46 -13.40 -9.81
N GLN A 294 3.50 -12.80 -9.11
CA GLN A 294 3.71 -12.35 -7.72
C GLN A 294 3.94 -13.52 -6.76
N ASP A 295 3.28 -14.66 -6.99
CA ASP A 295 3.50 -15.87 -6.19
C ASP A 295 4.82 -16.58 -6.54
N GLU A 296 5.20 -16.59 -7.81
CA GLU A 296 6.50 -17.12 -8.27
C GLU A 296 7.67 -16.29 -7.73
N ARG A 297 7.61 -14.96 -7.88
CA ARG A 297 8.61 -14.03 -7.33
C ARG A 297 8.77 -14.19 -5.81
N TRP A 298 7.68 -14.45 -5.10
CA TRP A 298 7.71 -14.75 -3.67
C TRP A 298 8.35 -16.09 -3.38
N SER A 299 7.93 -17.14 -4.09
CA SER A 299 8.47 -18.49 -3.92
C SER A 299 9.98 -18.52 -4.13
N ASP A 300 10.46 -17.83 -5.16
CA ASP A 300 11.89 -17.73 -5.44
C ASP A 300 12.64 -17.11 -4.27
N TRP A 301 12.21 -15.94 -3.81
CA TRP A 301 12.81 -15.26 -2.66
C TRP A 301 12.69 -16.08 -1.37
N TYR A 302 11.54 -16.70 -1.12
CA TYR A 302 11.31 -17.49 0.08
C TYR A 302 12.19 -18.75 0.14
N SER A 303 12.46 -19.35 -1.02
CA SER A 303 13.27 -20.58 -1.13
C SER A 303 14.77 -20.33 -0.94
N ASP A 304 15.27 -19.18 -1.40
CA ASP A 304 16.67 -18.77 -1.26
C ASP A 304 16.79 -17.25 -1.08
N PRO A 305 16.54 -16.72 0.14
CA PRO A 305 16.57 -15.28 0.38
C PRO A 305 17.95 -14.63 0.12
N GLU A 306 19.04 -15.39 0.24
CA GLU A 306 20.41 -14.89 0.07
C GLU A 306 20.84 -14.86 -1.41
N GLY A 307 20.37 -15.82 -2.21
CA GLY A 307 20.69 -15.95 -3.64
C GLY A 307 19.61 -15.42 -4.60
N ALA A 308 18.44 -15.03 -4.10
CA ALA A 308 17.34 -14.55 -4.93
C ALA A 308 17.71 -13.28 -5.70
N VAL A 309 17.36 -13.27 -6.99
CA VAL A 309 17.59 -12.14 -7.90
C VAL A 309 16.31 -11.34 -8.19
N ARG A 310 15.17 -11.84 -7.70
CA ARG A 310 13.84 -11.20 -7.80
C ARG A 310 13.00 -11.48 -6.57
N VAL A 311 12.02 -10.63 -6.34
CA VAL A 311 11.06 -10.72 -5.23
C VAL A 311 9.77 -10.02 -5.63
N SER A 312 8.65 -10.36 -4.98
CA SER A 312 7.36 -9.72 -5.21
C SER A 312 7.44 -8.23 -4.98
N ALA A 313 6.97 -7.46 -5.95
CA ALA A 313 7.08 -6.01 -5.94
C ALA A 313 5.85 -5.35 -6.55
N PRO A 314 5.57 -4.07 -6.20
CA PRO A 314 4.41 -3.35 -6.70
C PRO A 314 4.29 -3.37 -8.23
N ASN A 315 3.10 -3.64 -8.74
CA ASN A 315 2.76 -3.39 -10.15
C ASN A 315 3.01 -1.91 -10.50
N LEU A 316 3.62 -1.61 -11.66
CA LEU A 316 3.96 -0.24 -12.08
C LEU A 316 3.26 0.20 -13.38
N THR A 317 2.41 -0.64 -13.98
CA THR A 317 1.73 -0.41 -15.26
C THR A 317 1.19 1.01 -15.44
N HIS A 318 0.53 1.55 -14.41
CA HIS A 318 -0.02 2.90 -14.40
C HIS A 318 0.52 3.76 -13.25
N LEU A 319 1.82 3.65 -12.97
CA LEU A 319 2.47 4.34 -11.85
C LEU A 319 2.17 5.84 -11.82
N ALA A 320 2.14 6.51 -12.97
CA ALA A 320 1.95 7.96 -13.05
C ALA A 320 0.50 8.41 -12.73
N MET A 321 -0.45 7.48 -12.58
CA MET A 321 -1.77 7.77 -12.02
C MET A 321 -1.75 7.87 -10.49
N ARG A 322 -0.68 7.42 -9.82
CA ARG A 322 -0.61 7.42 -8.36
C ARG A 322 -0.34 8.80 -7.79
N THR A 323 -0.80 9.02 -6.57
CA THR A 323 -0.49 10.23 -5.80
C THR A 323 0.76 10.07 -4.92
N THR A 324 1.18 8.83 -4.65
CA THR A 324 2.24 8.50 -3.69
C THR A 324 3.22 7.44 -4.18
N ILE A 325 4.40 7.41 -3.57
CA ILE A 325 5.45 6.40 -3.78
C ILE A 325 5.91 5.80 -2.43
N GLY A 326 6.54 4.62 -2.49
CA GLY A 326 7.15 3.98 -1.32
C GLY A 326 6.16 3.34 -0.34
N SER A 327 4.96 2.94 -0.80
CA SER A 327 3.81 2.55 0.05
C SER A 327 3.22 3.74 0.80
N GLY A 328 2.76 4.76 0.09
CA GLY A 328 2.05 5.91 0.69
C GLY A 328 2.90 6.81 1.59
N GLU A 329 4.22 6.68 1.53
CA GLU A 329 5.17 7.35 2.42
C GLU A 329 5.54 8.75 1.94
N GLN A 330 5.65 8.95 0.62
CA GLN A 330 5.95 10.24 0.00
C GLN A 330 4.99 10.53 -1.15
N GLU A 331 4.83 11.80 -1.48
CA GLU A 331 4.15 12.22 -2.72
C GLU A 331 4.94 11.72 -3.93
N LEU A 332 4.22 11.25 -4.96
CA LEU A 332 4.81 10.88 -6.23
C LEU A 332 5.12 12.15 -7.03
N ASN A 333 6.40 12.50 -7.10
CA ASN A 333 6.92 13.56 -7.96
C ASN A 333 8.33 13.17 -8.43
N ARG A 334 8.86 13.87 -9.43
CA ARG A 334 10.17 13.55 -10.04
C ARG A 334 11.30 13.50 -9.01
N GLU A 335 11.35 14.46 -8.09
CA GLU A 335 12.40 14.53 -7.07
C GLU A 335 12.37 13.33 -6.13
N ASN A 336 11.19 12.98 -5.63
CA ASN A 336 11.02 11.85 -4.73
C ASN A 336 11.22 10.51 -5.44
N LEU A 337 10.84 10.39 -6.71
CA LEU A 337 11.05 9.17 -7.49
C LEU A 337 12.54 8.94 -7.78
N ILE A 338 13.30 9.99 -8.12
CA ILE A 338 14.77 9.90 -8.27
C ILE A 338 15.40 9.42 -6.96
N LYS A 339 15.05 10.04 -5.83
CA LYS A 339 15.59 9.64 -4.51
C LYS A 339 15.22 8.19 -4.17
N TRP A 340 14.00 7.77 -4.51
CA TRP A 340 13.54 6.40 -4.29
C TRP A 340 14.35 5.39 -5.12
N ILE A 341 14.61 5.67 -6.39
CA ILE A 341 15.42 4.80 -7.26
C ILE A 341 16.88 4.80 -6.80
N GLU A 342 17.45 5.95 -6.44
CA GLU A 342 18.84 6.08 -5.99
C GLU A 342 19.11 5.31 -4.70
N ASP A 343 18.26 5.48 -3.68
CA ASP A 343 18.36 4.83 -2.37
C ASP A 343 16.97 4.68 -1.72
N PRO A 344 16.28 3.53 -1.91
CA PRO A 344 14.99 3.28 -1.30
C PRO A 344 15.01 3.41 0.25
N SER A 345 16.15 3.09 0.89
CA SER A 345 16.32 3.20 2.34
C SER A 345 16.29 4.63 2.86
N TYR A 346 16.49 5.63 2.00
CA TYR A 346 16.30 7.03 2.36
C TYR A 346 14.88 7.27 2.88
N PHE A 347 13.89 6.70 2.19
CA PHE A 347 12.50 6.79 2.61
C PHE A 347 12.10 5.61 3.47
N LYS A 348 12.51 4.38 3.14
CA LYS A 348 12.04 3.18 3.82
C LYS A 348 13.16 2.17 3.99
N GLU A 349 13.81 2.22 5.15
CA GLU A 349 14.89 1.29 5.48
C GLU A 349 14.41 -0.18 5.50
N GLY A 350 15.25 -1.05 4.97
CA GLY A 350 15.05 -2.51 4.96
C GLY A 350 14.27 -3.03 3.76
N THR A 351 13.87 -2.20 2.80
CA THR A 351 13.09 -2.64 1.62
C THR A 351 13.74 -3.80 0.88
N ARG A 352 12.92 -4.80 0.52
CA ARG A 352 13.38 -5.90 -0.35
C ARG A 352 13.82 -5.45 -1.74
N MET A 353 13.31 -4.32 -2.25
CA MET A 353 13.80 -3.72 -3.50
C MET A 353 15.32 -3.45 -3.44
N GLN A 354 15.79 -2.84 -2.35
CA GLN A 354 17.21 -2.56 -2.15
C GLN A 354 18.02 -3.82 -1.83
N GLU A 355 17.44 -4.75 -1.07
CA GLU A 355 18.12 -5.98 -0.65
C GLU A 355 18.31 -6.99 -1.79
N VAL A 356 17.34 -7.09 -2.70
CA VAL A 356 17.26 -8.16 -3.71
C VAL A 356 17.63 -7.68 -5.11
N ALA A 357 17.29 -6.45 -5.50
CA ALA A 357 17.54 -6.02 -6.87
C ALA A 357 19.04 -5.81 -7.13
N GLN A 358 19.56 -6.44 -8.20
CA GLN A 358 20.98 -6.47 -8.55
C GLN A 358 21.60 -5.08 -8.80
N ILE A 359 20.74 -4.08 -9.08
CA ILE A 359 21.14 -2.71 -9.32
C ILE A 359 21.74 -2.03 -8.09
N TYR A 360 21.53 -2.56 -6.88
CA TYR A 360 22.04 -1.93 -5.66
C TYR A 360 23.39 -2.50 -5.21
N GLU A 361 24.29 -1.62 -4.74
CA GLU A 361 25.46 -1.99 -3.93
C GLU A 361 25.33 -1.35 -2.55
N GLY A 362 25.14 -2.17 -1.52
CA GLY A 362 24.81 -1.65 -0.19
C GLY A 362 23.48 -0.91 -0.21
N LYS A 363 23.51 0.42 -0.13
CA LYS A 363 22.29 1.25 -0.11
C LYS A 363 22.00 2.00 -1.43
N LYS A 364 22.95 2.08 -2.36
CA LYS A 364 22.83 2.95 -3.54
C LYS A 364 22.76 2.18 -4.85
N ALA A 365 21.99 2.71 -5.79
CA ALA A 365 21.93 2.19 -7.15
C ALA A 365 23.28 2.36 -7.87
N LYS A 366 23.69 1.34 -8.61
CA LYS A 366 24.85 1.29 -9.51
C LYS A 366 24.49 1.88 -10.88
N LEU A 367 23.84 3.03 -10.88
CA LEU A 367 23.39 3.74 -12.07
C LEU A 367 23.95 5.17 -12.02
N SER A 368 24.27 5.72 -13.19
CA SER A 368 24.59 7.14 -13.33
C SER A 368 23.35 8.00 -13.07
N ALA A 369 23.57 9.28 -12.73
CA ALA A 369 22.47 10.22 -12.52
C ALA A 369 21.58 10.35 -13.77
N SER A 370 22.16 10.34 -14.97
CA SER A 370 21.41 10.39 -16.24
C SER A 370 20.55 9.14 -16.44
N GLU A 371 21.04 7.95 -16.10
CA GLU A 371 20.25 6.72 -16.21
C GLU A 371 19.08 6.72 -15.23
N ILE A 372 19.28 7.16 -13.99
CA ILE A 372 18.21 7.29 -12.99
C ILE A 372 17.15 8.29 -13.47
N GLU A 373 17.58 9.43 -14.02
CA GLU A 373 16.68 10.42 -14.59
C GLU A 373 15.88 9.87 -15.77
N ALA A 374 16.51 9.13 -16.68
CA ALA A 374 15.85 8.50 -17.82
C ALA A 374 14.81 7.47 -17.37
N ILE A 375 15.13 6.60 -16.40
CA ILE A 375 14.17 5.65 -15.82
C ILE A 375 13.01 6.41 -15.15
N THR A 376 13.32 7.49 -14.43
CA THR A 376 12.30 8.33 -13.77
C THR A 376 11.33 8.91 -14.79
N ASP A 377 11.84 9.46 -15.89
CA ASP A 377 11.03 10.08 -16.93
C ASP A 377 10.14 9.03 -17.63
N TYR A 378 10.66 7.82 -17.86
CA TYR A 378 9.84 6.69 -18.32
C TYR A 378 8.75 6.32 -17.31
N LEU A 379 9.08 6.13 -16.04
CA LEU A 379 8.12 5.75 -15.00
C LEU A 379 7.02 6.80 -14.79
N LEU A 380 7.33 8.08 -14.92
CA LEU A 380 6.35 9.17 -14.89
C LEU A 380 5.53 9.30 -16.18
N SER A 381 5.94 8.64 -17.26
CA SER A 381 5.15 8.54 -18.49
C SER A 381 4.11 7.41 -18.46
N LEU A 382 4.17 6.52 -17.45
CA LEU A 382 3.25 5.38 -17.28
C LEU A 382 1.85 5.81 -16.83
N ALA A 383 1.18 6.57 -17.69
CA ALA A 383 -0.21 6.97 -17.60
C ALA A 383 -0.90 6.70 -18.95
N PRO A 384 -2.18 6.28 -18.93
CA PRO A 384 -2.95 6.18 -20.16
C PRO A 384 -3.15 7.57 -20.78
N PRO A 385 -3.39 7.66 -22.10
CA PRO A 385 -3.80 8.92 -22.74
C PRO A 385 -4.97 9.55 -21.98
N GLN A 386 -4.93 10.87 -21.75
CA GLN A 386 -6.02 11.56 -21.08
C GLN A 386 -7.31 11.38 -21.90
N LEU A 387 -8.34 10.80 -21.26
CA LEU A 387 -9.67 10.55 -21.86
C LEU A 387 -10.38 11.83 -22.34
N GLU A 388 -9.85 13.03 -22.03
CA GLU A 388 -10.29 14.29 -22.63
C GLU A 388 -9.08 15.15 -23.05
N SER A 389 -8.98 15.45 -24.35
CA SER A 389 -8.41 16.67 -24.98
C SER A 389 -7.06 16.71 -25.72
N SER A 390 -6.31 15.63 -25.97
CA SER A 390 -5.09 15.77 -26.82
C SER A 390 -4.73 14.63 -27.78
N SER A 391 -5.68 13.74 -28.09
CA SER A 391 -5.44 12.63 -29.04
C SER A 391 -5.06 13.09 -30.46
N THR A 392 -5.16 14.37 -30.80
CA THR A 392 -4.94 14.84 -32.18
C THR A 392 -3.51 15.30 -32.50
N GLN A 393 -2.58 15.37 -31.55
CA GLN A 393 -1.21 15.86 -31.83
C GLN A 393 -0.10 14.81 -31.74
N LEU A 394 -0.16 13.87 -30.79
CA LEU A 394 0.88 12.84 -30.64
C LEU A 394 0.76 11.68 -31.63
N GLU A 395 -0.45 11.35 -32.10
CA GLU A 395 -0.67 10.36 -33.16
C GLU A 395 -0.05 10.80 -34.51
N THR A 396 0.25 12.10 -34.68
CA THR A 396 0.70 12.64 -35.98
C THR A 396 2.23 12.68 -36.14
N GLU A 397 3.02 12.53 -35.07
CA GLU A 397 4.50 12.52 -35.18
C GLU A 397 5.12 11.11 -35.19
N LEU A 398 4.41 10.08 -34.72
CA LEU A 398 4.90 8.69 -34.72
C LEU A 398 4.49 7.89 -35.97
N VAL A 399 3.55 8.40 -36.78
CA VAL A 399 3.11 7.75 -38.01
C VAL A 399 3.89 8.31 -39.20
N SER A 400 4.69 7.42 -39.81
CA SER A 400 5.45 7.55 -41.07
C SER A 400 6.86 8.15 -41.02
N LYS A 401 7.76 7.56 -40.21
CA LYS A 401 9.14 7.45 -40.67
C LYS A 401 9.17 6.35 -41.74
N GLU A 402 9.41 6.72 -43.00
CA GLU A 402 9.75 5.73 -44.05
C GLU A 402 11.15 5.19 -43.74
N TRP A 403 11.28 3.87 -43.69
CA TRP A 403 12.55 3.17 -43.43
C TRP A 403 13.16 2.75 -44.75
N ASP A 404 14.47 2.93 -44.93
CA ASP A 404 15.12 2.59 -46.19
C ASP A 404 15.23 1.07 -46.40
N SER A 405 15.14 0.29 -45.31
CA SER A 405 15.15 -1.18 -45.32
C SER A 405 14.51 -1.79 -44.06
N PRO A 406 14.02 -3.05 -44.12
CA PRO A 406 13.55 -3.78 -42.95
C PRO A 406 14.63 -3.94 -41.86
N GLU A 407 15.90 -4.04 -42.24
CA GLU A 407 17.03 -4.15 -41.32
C GLU A 407 17.24 -2.86 -40.52
N GLU A 408 17.12 -1.69 -41.14
CA GLU A 408 17.22 -0.40 -40.45
C GLU A 408 16.05 -0.19 -39.49
N GLN A 409 14.84 -0.56 -39.93
CA GLN A 409 13.68 -0.55 -39.04
C GLN A 409 13.89 -1.50 -37.87
N GLY A 410 14.41 -2.71 -38.13
CA GLY A 410 14.72 -3.70 -37.11
C GLY A 410 15.74 -3.23 -36.10
N GLU A 411 16.82 -2.55 -36.52
CA GLU A 411 17.82 -1.96 -35.62
C GLU A 411 17.20 -0.92 -34.69
N TYR A 412 16.34 -0.06 -35.24
CA TYR A 412 15.61 0.92 -34.45
C TYR A 412 14.65 0.25 -33.46
N LEU A 413 13.87 -0.74 -33.89
CA LEU A 413 12.95 -1.47 -33.02
C LEU A 413 13.70 -2.23 -31.94
N PHE A 414 14.86 -2.82 -32.26
CA PHE A 414 15.70 -3.55 -31.30
C PHE A 414 16.19 -2.63 -30.17
N THR A 415 16.50 -1.38 -30.50
CA THR A 415 16.89 -0.37 -29.50
C THR A 415 15.66 0.18 -28.76
N SER A 416 14.60 0.51 -29.50
CA SER A 416 13.38 1.13 -28.97
C SER A 416 12.60 0.20 -28.05
N TYR A 417 12.60 -1.11 -28.33
CA TYR A 417 12.02 -2.12 -27.45
C TYR A 417 12.94 -2.51 -26.28
N GLY A 418 14.13 -1.92 -26.19
CA GLY A 418 15.08 -2.18 -25.11
C GLY A 418 15.79 -3.52 -25.20
N CYS A 419 15.70 -4.24 -26.33
CA CYS A 419 16.37 -5.53 -26.53
C CYS A 419 17.90 -5.37 -26.34
N ALA A 420 18.47 -4.27 -26.82
CA ALA A 420 19.88 -3.92 -26.65
C ALA A 420 20.31 -3.79 -25.19
N SER A 421 19.39 -3.55 -24.25
CA SER A 421 19.71 -3.45 -22.82
C SER A 421 19.95 -4.82 -22.20
N CYS A 422 19.27 -5.86 -22.68
CA CYS A 422 19.35 -7.23 -22.16
C CYS A 422 20.24 -8.15 -23.00
N HIS A 423 20.36 -7.90 -24.30
CA HIS A 423 21.14 -8.72 -25.23
C HIS A 423 22.38 -7.99 -25.73
N SER A 424 23.50 -8.70 -25.78
CA SER A 424 24.71 -8.22 -26.47
C SER A 424 24.65 -8.62 -27.94
N ILE A 425 25.13 -7.73 -28.80
CA ILE A 425 25.33 -8.00 -30.23
C ILE A 425 26.81 -8.17 -30.58
N ASP A 426 27.72 -8.09 -29.61
CA ASP A 426 29.17 -8.22 -29.85
C ASP A 426 29.60 -9.70 -29.78
N GLU A 427 30.58 -10.09 -30.61
CA GLU A 427 30.98 -11.49 -30.84
C GLU A 427 31.36 -12.26 -29.57
N ASP A 428 32.06 -11.61 -28.66
CA ASP A 428 32.63 -12.22 -27.45
C ASP A 428 31.95 -11.72 -26.16
N GLU A 429 30.86 -10.97 -26.25
CA GLU A 429 30.17 -10.42 -25.10
C GLU A 429 28.79 -11.04 -24.95
N THR A 430 28.53 -11.64 -23.79
CA THR A 430 27.20 -12.09 -23.39
C THR A 430 26.75 -11.23 -22.22
N LYS A 431 25.56 -10.63 -22.33
CA LYS A 431 24.95 -10.01 -21.15
C LYS A 431 24.46 -11.11 -20.21
N ILE A 432 24.54 -10.84 -18.91
CA ILE A 432 24.02 -11.77 -17.89
C ILE A 432 22.50 -11.90 -17.99
N ILE A 433 21.83 -10.84 -18.47
CA ILE A 433 20.37 -10.76 -18.51
C ILE A 433 19.77 -11.61 -19.65
N GLY A 434 20.35 -11.58 -20.85
CA GLY A 434 19.90 -12.37 -21.99
C GLY A 434 21.07 -12.92 -22.83
N PRO A 435 20.85 -14.01 -23.59
CA PRO A 435 21.89 -14.61 -24.42
C PRO A 435 22.49 -13.64 -25.44
N GLY A 436 23.76 -13.82 -25.76
CA GLY A 436 24.43 -13.07 -26.82
C GLY A 436 23.80 -13.38 -28.19
N LEU A 437 23.51 -12.34 -28.96
CA LEU A 437 22.82 -12.40 -30.25
C LEU A 437 23.76 -12.34 -31.46
N TRP A 438 25.07 -12.25 -31.24
CA TRP A 438 26.01 -12.41 -32.34
C TRP A 438 25.89 -13.81 -32.95
N ASP A 439 25.76 -13.86 -34.27
CA ASP A 439 25.54 -15.05 -35.09
C ASP A 439 24.26 -15.82 -34.73
N ILE A 440 23.26 -15.12 -34.17
CA ILE A 440 22.05 -15.78 -33.63
C ILE A 440 21.24 -16.51 -34.69
N TYR A 441 21.20 -15.98 -35.92
CA TYR A 441 20.45 -16.61 -36.99
C TYR A 441 20.99 -18.00 -37.31
N GLU A 442 22.31 -18.13 -37.50
CA GLU A 442 22.97 -19.42 -37.75
C GLU A 442 22.86 -20.35 -36.53
N LYS A 443 22.98 -19.81 -35.31
CA LYS A 443 22.78 -20.57 -34.06
C LYS A 443 21.35 -21.09 -33.87
N SER A 444 20.37 -20.47 -34.53
CA SER A 444 18.96 -20.84 -34.48
C SER A 444 18.60 -21.92 -35.50
N VAL A 445 19.42 -22.11 -36.53
CA VAL A 445 19.18 -23.15 -37.55
C VAL A 445 19.16 -24.53 -36.90
N SER A 446 18.03 -25.24 -37.07
CA SER A 446 17.84 -26.60 -36.54
C SER A 446 17.96 -26.70 -35.01
N LYS A 447 17.79 -25.59 -34.28
CA LYS A 447 17.80 -25.61 -32.81
C LYS A 447 16.64 -26.42 -32.24
N VAL A 448 15.49 -26.39 -32.92
CA VAL A 448 14.29 -27.16 -32.63
C VAL A 448 13.89 -27.93 -33.88
N GLU A 449 13.63 -29.23 -33.73
CA GLU A 449 13.26 -30.08 -34.86
C GLU A 449 11.92 -29.62 -35.46
N GLY A 450 11.93 -29.26 -36.75
CA GLY A 450 10.73 -28.85 -37.49
C GLY A 450 10.47 -27.34 -37.57
N LEU A 451 11.27 -26.50 -36.91
CA LEU A 451 11.21 -25.03 -37.05
C LEU A 451 12.36 -24.50 -37.92
N SER A 452 12.06 -23.53 -38.78
CA SER A 452 13.08 -22.69 -39.43
C SER A 452 13.74 -21.75 -38.41
N ALA A 453 14.87 -21.14 -38.79
CA ALA A 453 15.55 -20.17 -37.93
C ALA A 453 14.68 -18.94 -37.68
N GLU A 454 13.95 -18.46 -38.69
CA GLU A 454 13.00 -17.35 -38.55
C GLU A 454 11.85 -17.70 -37.61
N GLU A 455 11.22 -18.87 -37.77
CA GLU A 455 10.14 -19.30 -36.89
C GLU A 455 10.65 -19.46 -35.45
N TYR A 456 11.86 -20.01 -35.25
CA TYR A 456 12.47 -20.10 -33.94
C TYR A 456 12.70 -18.72 -33.30
N LEU A 457 13.20 -17.74 -34.07
CA LEU A 457 13.43 -16.39 -33.58
C LEU A 457 12.11 -15.67 -33.26
N GLU A 458 11.09 -15.80 -34.12
CA GLU A 458 9.76 -15.25 -33.84
C GLU A 458 9.17 -15.84 -32.56
N GLN A 459 9.20 -17.16 -32.41
CA GLN A 459 8.71 -17.84 -31.22
C GLN A 459 9.52 -17.42 -29.98
N SER A 460 10.84 -17.29 -30.10
CA SER A 460 11.69 -16.84 -28.99
C SER A 460 11.42 -15.39 -28.58
N ILE A 461 10.98 -14.52 -29.50
CA ILE A 461 10.61 -13.13 -29.19
C ILE A 461 9.20 -13.06 -28.59
N ARG A 462 8.21 -13.73 -29.18
CA ARG A 462 6.79 -13.65 -28.76
C ARG A 462 6.50 -14.50 -27.51
N TYR A 463 7.16 -15.64 -27.40
CA TYR A 463 6.96 -16.67 -26.38
C TYR A 463 8.29 -17.08 -25.74
N PRO A 464 9.01 -16.14 -25.09
CA PRO A 464 10.39 -16.36 -24.66
C PRO A 464 10.60 -17.49 -23.66
N ASN A 465 9.54 -17.94 -22.99
CA ASN A 465 9.61 -19.07 -22.04
C ASN A 465 9.47 -20.44 -22.72
N GLU A 466 9.20 -20.51 -24.03
CA GLU A 466 9.06 -21.78 -24.74
C GLU A 466 10.43 -22.41 -25.06
N TYR A 467 11.44 -21.59 -25.37
CA TYR A 467 12.78 -22.02 -25.79
C TYR A 467 13.89 -21.34 -24.98
N ILE A 468 13.92 -21.59 -23.67
CA ILE A 468 14.89 -20.98 -22.75
C ILE A 468 16.29 -21.57 -22.99
N VAL A 469 17.28 -20.68 -23.16
CA VAL A 469 18.69 -21.08 -23.28
C VAL A 469 19.20 -21.58 -21.93
N GLU A 470 19.96 -22.67 -21.95
CA GLU A 470 20.60 -23.24 -20.76
C GLU A 470 21.39 -22.13 -20.02
N GLU A 471 21.32 -22.12 -18.68
CA GLU A 471 21.88 -21.10 -17.78
C GLU A 471 21.06 -19.79 -17.60
N TYR A 472 19.98 -19.59 -18.36
CA TYR A 472 19.10 -18.41 -18.19
C TYR A 472 17.81 -18.75 -17.41
N PRO A 473 17.34 -17.88 -16.49
CA PRO A 473 16.09 -18.12 -15.77
C PRO A 473 14.84 -17.89 -16.63
N GLU A 474 13.76 -18.62 -16.32
CA GLU A 474 12.44 -18.40 -16.90
C GLU A 474 11.84 -17.05 -16.45
N GLY A 475 11.11 -16.38 -17.36
CA GLY A 475 10.37 -15.15 -17.06
C GLY A 475 11.25 -13.90 -16.95
N VAL A 476 12.44 -13.91 -17.56
CA VAL A 476 13.31 -12.73 -17.65
C VAL A 476 12.89 -11.83 -18.82
N MET A 477 12.65 -12.40 -19.99
CA MET A 477 12.27 -11.63 -21.17
C MET A 477 10.78 -11.23 -21.08
N PRO A 478 10.46 -9.93 -21.26
CA PRO A 478 9.09 -9.44 -21.16
C PRO A 478 8.10 -10.14 -22.10
N LEU A 479 6.91 -10.49 -21.59
CA LEU A 479 5.84 -11.13 -22.38
C LEU A 479 5.00 -10.15 -23.20
N ILE A 480 5.30 -8.85 -23.12
CA ILE A 480 4.66 -7.80 -23.93
C ILE A 480 4.87 -7.99 -25.43
N PHE A 481 5.93 -8.70 -25.82
CA PHE A 481 6.29 -8.89 -27.22
C PHE A 481 5.37 -9.86 -27.96
N GLU A 482 4.56 -10.63 -27.23
CA GLU A 482 3.51 -11.50 -27.77
C GLU A 482 2.58 -10.73 -28.73
N ASN A 483 2.32 -9.46 -28.42
CA ASN A 483 1.36 -8.61 -29.16
C ASN A 483 2.02 -7.71 -30.22
N LEU A 484 3.31 -7.86 -30.51
CA LEU A 484 3.95 -7.04 -31.55
C LEU A 484 3.32 -7.29 -32.93
N PRO A 485 3.05 -6.23 -33.72
CA PRO A 485 2.71 -6.35 -35.14
C PRO A 485 3.65 -7.30 -35.89
N VAL A 486 3.11 -8.08 -36.83
CA VAL A 486 3.89 -9.05 -37.62
C VAL A 486 5.04 -8.35 -38.37
N GLU A 487 4.75 -7.20 -38.97
CA GLU A 487 5.74 -6.40 -39.72
C GLU A 487 6.94 -5.97 -38.85
N GLU A 488 6.71 -5.66 -37.58
CA GLU A 488 7.77 -5.26 -36.65
C GLU A 488 8.64 -6.45 -36.22
N ILE A 489 8.04 -7.63 -36.04
CA ILE A 489 8.78 -8.87 -35.80
C ILE A 489 9.63 -9.25 -37.02
N GLU A 490 9.07 -9.14 -38.23
CA GLU A 490 9.80 -9.41 -39.46
C GLU A 490 11.01 -8.48 -39.60
N SER A 491 10.85 -7.18 -39.33
CA SER A 491 11.95 -6.21 -39.34
C SER A 491 13.00 -6.51 -38.24
N LEU A 492 12.58 -6.87 -37.02
CA LEU A 492 13.51 -7.31 -35.96
C LEU A 492 14.33 -8.53 -36.41
N ILE A 493 13.68 -9.54 -36.99
CA ILE A 493 14.37 -10.74 -37.50
C ILE A 493 15.31 -10.38 -38.65
N ALA A 494 14.91 -9.47 -39.55
CA ALA A 494 15.76 -8.98 -40.63
C ALA A 494 17.05 -8.35 -40.07
N TYR A 495 16.95 -7.52 -39.03
CA TYR A 495 18.12 -6.98 -38.34
C TYR A 495 18.97 -8.08 -37.69
N LEU A 496 18.37 -9.04 -36.97
CA LEU A 496 19.11 -10.14 -36.33
C LEU A 496 19.90 -10.99 -37.34
N LYS A 497 19.41 -11.15 -38.58
CA LYS A 497 20.15 -11.81 -39.67
C LYS A 497 21.44 -11.07 -40.06
N THR A 498 21.50 -9.76 -39.84
CA THR A 498 22.70 -8.96 -40.14
C THR A 498 23.81 -9.15 -39.11
N LEU A 499 23.48 -9.65 -37.92
CA LEU A 499 24.41 -9.90 -36.82
C LEU A 499 25.20 -11.20 -37.03
N SER A 500 25.96 -11.31 -38.12
CA SER A 500 26.72 -12.51 -38.48
C SER A 500 28.16 -12.18 -38.87
N LYS A 501 29.00 -13.23 -38.88
CA LYS A 501 30.38 -13.15 -39.35
C LYS A 501 30.37 -12.91 -40.86
N LYS A 502 30.81 -11.73 -41.32
CA LYS A 502 30.98 -11.43 -42.75
C LYS A 502 32.00 -12.32 -43.44
#